data_AF-K6T4C8-F1
#
_entry.id   AF-K6T4C8-F1
#
_cell.length_a   1.000
_cell.length_b   1.000
_cell.length_c   1.000
_cell.angle_alpha   90.00
_cell.angle_beta   90.00
_cell.angle_gamma   90.00
#
_symmetry.space_group_name_H-M   'P 1'
#
loop_
_entity.id
_entity.type
_entity.pdbx_description
1 polymer ?
#
loop_
_entity_poly.entity_id
_entity_poly.type
_entity_poly.pdbx_seq_one_letter_code
_entity_poly.pdbx_strand_id
1 'polypeptide(L)'
;MNIIDGLQKKGIRILEILITTVGWLIMLYYIIQTLSSMIFLSLLYIVFWSFNLPNFYNKLFTLSDVSITMYTFMITIVIASSSFILIYFWGKYNYKRYAHLRRRKFPKAVTEEEIERYFNLPSSTIEKMQNDKIIILDKTIV
;
A
#
# COMPACT_ATOMS: atom_id res chain seq x y z
N MET A 1 -8.68 -13.32 -19.56
CA MET A 1 -8.40 -13.05 -18.13
C MET A 1 -7.06 -12.36 -18.05
N ASN A 2 -7.02 -11.07 -17.67
CA ASN A 2 -5.77 -10.31 -17.60
C ASN A 2 -4.99 -10.71 -16.34
N ILE A 3 -4.01 -11.57 -16.53
CA ILE A 3 -3.03 -11.96 -15.51
C ILE A 3 -1.85 -11.01 -15.66
N ILE A 4 -1.10 -10.74 -14.59
CA ILE A 4 0.20 -10.06 -14.70
C ILE A 4 1.12 -10.98 -15.50
N ASP A 5 1.16 -10.78 -16.81
CA ASP A 5 2.06 -11.49 -17.69
C ASP A 5 3.42 -10.76 -17.65
N GLY A 6 4.47 -11.46 -17.24
CA GLY A 6 5.83 -10.92 -17.17
C GLY A 6 6.44 -10.56 -18.55
N LEU A 7 5.61 -10.41 -19.58
CA LEU A 7 5.97 -10.20 -20.99
C LEU A 7 6.40 -8.75 -21.30
N GLN A 8 6.70 -7.97 -20.27
CA GLN A 8 7.04 -6.58 -20.43
C GLN A 8 8.48 -6.37 -20.92
N LYS A 9 8.67 -5.43 -21.85
CA LYS A 9 10.00 -5.04 -22.34
C LYS A 9 10.90 -4.64 -21.16
N LYS A 10 12.14 -5.17 -21.14
CA LYS A 10 13.09 -4.98 -20.03
C LYS A 10 13.28 -3.53 -19.61
N GLY A 11 13.38 -2.60 -20.57
CA GLY A 11 13.54 -1.17 -20.27
C GLY A 11 12.34 -0.54 -19.56
N ILE A 12 11.12 -0.88 -19.99
CA ILE A 12 9.89 -0.38 -19.37
C ILE A 12 9.76 -0.93 -17.94
N ARG A 13 10.12 -2.21 -17.75
CA ARG A 13 10.15 -2.83 -16.43
C ARG A 13 11.11 -2.12 -15.46
N ILE A 14 12.31 -1.76 -15.90
CA ILE A 14 13.29 -1.04 -15.07
C ILE A 14 12.75 0.35 -14.70
N LEU A 15 12.22 1.08 -15.68
CA LEU A 15 11.64 2.41 -15.45
C LEU A 15 10.50 2.37 -14.43
N GLU A 16 9.67 1.34 -14.47
CA GLU A 16 8.59 1.16 -13.50
C GLU A 16 9.09 0.84 -12.10
N ILE A 17 10.11 -0.01 -11.99
CA ILE A 17 10.75 -0.31 -10.71
C ILE A 17 11.31 0.99 -10.12
N LEU A 18 11.96 1.83 -10.93
CA LEU A 18 12.49 3.12 -10.50
C LEU A 18 11.38 4.05 -10.03
N ILE A 19 10.35 4.28 -10.86
CA ILE A 19 9.21 5.16 -10.53
C ILE A 19 8.47 4.67 -9.28
N THR A 20 8.29 3.36 -9.14
CA THR A 20 7.62 2.76 -7.99
C THR A 20 8.46 2.90 -6.73
N THR A 21 9.76 2.62 -6.81
CA THR A 21 10.70 2.79 -5.69
C THR A 21 10.76 4.25 -5.23
N VAL A 22 10.87 5.20 -6.16
CA VAL A 22 10.85 6.63 -5.85
C VAL A 22 9.54 7.03 -5.17
N GLY A 23 8.40 6.57 -5.68
CA GLY A 23 7.09 6.82 -5.05
C GLY A 23 7.03 6.33 -3.59
N TRP A 24 7.55 5.13 -3.31
CA TRP A 24 7.62 4.60 -1.95
C TRP A 24 8.59 5.36 -1.04
N LEU A 25 9.76 5.78 -1.56
CA LEU A 25 10.71 6.59 -0.79
C LEU A 25 10.12 7.95 -0.42
N ILE A 26 9.39 8.59 -1.33
CA ILE A 26 8.68 9.85 -1.05
C ILE A 26 7.61 9.64 0.04
N MET A 27 6.81 8.57 -0.06
CA MET A 27 5.81 8.23 0.95
C MET A 27 6.46 7.99 2.32
N LEU A 28 7.54 7.21 2.37
CA LEU A 28 8.28 6.93 3.61
C LEU A 28 8.85 8.21 4.22
N TYR A 29 9.41 9.10 3.39
CA TYR A 29 9.90 10.40 3.82
C TYR A 29 8.79 11.22 4.51
N TYR A 30 7.61 11.33 3.90
CA TYR A 30 6.49 12.06 4.50
C TYR A 30 5.98 11.42 5.79
N ILE A 31 5.96 10.10 5.88
CA ILE A 31 5.61 9.38 7.12
C ILE A 31 6.63 9.69 8.23
N ILE A 32 7.92 9.61 7.94
CA ILE A 32 8.97 9.92 8.91
C ILE A 32 8.87 11.40 9.32
N GLN A 33 8.74 12.32 8.36
CA GLN A 33 8.60 13.74 8.62
C GLN A 33 7.41 14.04 9.53
N THR A 34 6.25 13.47 9.25
CA THR A 34 5.04 13.67 10.05
C THR A 34 5.21 13.13 11.47
N LEU A 35 5.72 11.91 11.62
CA LEU A 35 6.00 11.32 12.93
C LEU A 35 7.02 12.14 13.73
N SER A 36 8.14 12.53 13.10
CA SER A 36 9.16 13.37 13.73
C SER A 36 8.60 14.73 14.14
N SER A 37 7.77 15.35 13.29
CA SER A 37 7.13 16.64 13.61
C SER A 37 6.17 16.53 14.79
N MET A 38 5.37 15.45 14.89
CA MET A 38 4.48 15.20 16.02
C MET A 38 5.26 15.02 17.33
N ILE A 39 6.31 14.20 17.31
CA ILE A 39 7.16 13.95 18.49
C ILE A 39 7.86 15.25 18.91
N PHE A 40 8.44 15.98 17.97
CA PHE A 40 9.15 17.23 18.24
C PHE A 40 8.21 18.30 18.80
N LEU A 41 7.04 18.50 18.21
CA LEU A 41 6.06 19.48 18.68
C LEU A 41 5.57 19.15 20.09
N SER A 42 5.37 17.86 20.38
CA SER A 42 4.97 17.38 21.71
C SER A 42 6.05 17.65 22.76
N LEU A 43 7.32 17.39 22.43
CA LEU A 43 8.46 17.70 23.30
C LEU A 43 8.59 19.22 23.53
N LEU A 44 8.48 20.01 22.47
CA LEU A 44 8.56 21.47 22.53
C LEU A 44 7.43 22.05 23.41
N TYR A 45 6.22 21.51 23.30
CA TYR A 45 5.08 21.88 24.13
C TYR A 45 5.35 21.63 25.62
N ILE A 46 5.89 20.45 25.97
CA ILE A 46 6.25 20.12 27.36
C ILE A 46 7.29 21.11 27.88
N VAL A 47 8.34 21.38 27.11
CA VAL A 47 9.40 22.34 27.50
C VAL A 47 8.82 23.75 27.71
N PHE A 48 8.01 24.25 26.78
CA PHE A 48 7.43 25.59 26.93
C PHE A 48 6.48 25.72 28.11
N TRP A 49 5.70 24.67 28.39
CA TRP A 49 4.84 24.63 29.57
C TRP A 49 5.66 24.60 30.87
N SER A 50 6.69 23.75 30.93
CA SER A 50 7.54 23.61 32.12
C SER A 50 8.36 24.87 32.45
N PHE A 51 8.77 25.63 31.44
CA PHE A 51 9.59 26.83 31.65
C PHE A 51 8.80 28.15 31.72
N ASN A 52 7.46 28.10 31.61
CA ASN A 52 6.59 29.27 31.69
C ASN A 52 7.13 30.43 30.84
N LEU A 53 7.34 30.16 29.54
CA LEU A 53 7.98 31.04 28.56
C LEU A 53 6.99 31.84 27.65
N PRO A 54 5.93 32.53 28.13
CA PRO A 54 5.17 33.47 27.30
C PRO A 54 6.06 34.53 26.61
N ASN A 55 7.20 34.87 27.21
CA ASN A 55 8.17 35.82 26.65
C ASN A 55 8.97 35.30 25.45
N PHE A 56 9.04 33.98 25.24
CA PHE A 56 9.73 33.39 24.09
C PHE A 56 8.89 33.55 22.81
N TYR A 57 7.56 33.39 22.92
CA TYR A 57 6.61 33.61 21.84
C TYR A 57 6.67 35.04 21.29
N ASN A 58 6.73 36.03 22.19
CA ASN A 58 6.82 37.44 21.83
C ASN A 58 8.16 37.85 21.19
N LYS A 59 9.22 37.06 21.37
CA LYS A 59 10.54 37.30 20.75
C LYS A 59 10.76 36.55 19.44
N LEU A 60 10.07 35.41 19.24
CA LEU A 60 10.17 34.61 18.00
C LEU A 60 9.26 35.11 16.89
N PHE A 61 8.09 35.66 17.25
CA PHE A 61 7.14 36.22 16.31
C PHE A 61 7.24 37.75 16.31
N THR A 62 8.38 38.28 15.86
CA THR A 62 8.50 39.71 15.57
C THR A 62 7.84 40.03 14.23
N LEU A 63 6.90 40.98 14.21
CA LEU A 63 6.18 41.46 13.02
C LEU A 63 7.10 42.10 11.94
N SER A 64 8.41 42.15 12.16
CA SER A 64 9.36 42.86 11.29
C SER A 64 9.55 42.22 9.91
N ASP A 65 9.24 40.94 9.74
CA ASP A 65 9.51 40.21 8.48
C ASP A 65 8.30 39.39 7.98
N VAL A 66 7.11 40.01 7.99
CA VAL A 66 5.90 39.44 7.38
C VAL A 66 6.13 39.02 5.92
N SER A 67 6.99 39.74 5.19
CA SER A 67 7.39 39.43 3.81
C SER A 67 8.10 38.08 3.69
N ILE A 68 9.04 37.77 4.58
CA ILE A 68 9.77 36.49 4.59
C ILE A 68 8.83 35.34 4.96
N THR A 69 7.94 35.56 5.94
CA THR A 69 6.91 34.57 6.29
C THR A 69 5.99 34.28 5.11
N MET A 70 5.48 35.31 4.43
CA MET A 70 4.63 35.16 3.26
C MET A 70 5.36 34.46 2.11
N TYR A 71 6.62 34.81 1.85
CA TYR A 71 7.43 34.15 0.83
C TYR A 71 7.63 32.66 1.13
N THR A 72 8.00 32.33 2.38
CA THR A 72 8.18 30.94 2.83
C THR A 72 6.87 30.15 2.74
N PHE A 73 5.74 30.77 3.11
CA PHE A 73 4.42 30.18 3.00
C PHE A 73 4.04 29.89 1.55
N MET A 74 4.29 30.83 0.63
CA MET A 74 4.03 30.64 -0.80
C MET A 74 4.88 29.50 -1.39
N ILE A 75 6.18 29.45 -1.07
CA ILE A 75 7.04 28.32 -1.48
C ILE A 75 6.48 27.01 -0.96
N THR A 76 6.06 26.97 0.31
CA THR A 76 5.53 25.76 0.93
C THR A 76 4.25 25.29 0.25
N ILE A 77 3.34 26.20 -0.11
CA ILE A 77 2.13 25.87 -0.87
C ILE A 77 2.49 25.28 -2.25
N VAL A 78 3.43 25.89 -2.96
CA VAL A 78 3.84 25.42 -4.29
C VAL A 78 4.43 24.02 -4.21
N ILE A 79 5.32 23.77 -3.24
CA ILE A 79 5.92 22.45 -3.01
C ILE A 79 4.83 21.43 -2.63
N ALA A 80 3.96 21.77 -1.67
CA ALA A 80 2.89 20.89 -1.22
C ALA A 80 1.92 20.53 -2.36
N SER A 81 1.52 21.51 -3.16
CA SER A 81 0.63 21.31 -4.31
C SER A 81 1.28 20.43 -5.38
N SER A 82 2.56 20.68 -5.68
CA SER A 82 3.33 19.89 -6.65
C SER A 82 3.48 18.43 -6.20
N SER A 83 3.81 18.21 -4.93
CA SER A 83 3.91 16.87 -4.34
C SER A 83 2.56 16.15 -4.33
N PHE A 84 1.48 16.85 -4.00
CA PHE A 84 0.13 16.29 -4.04
C PHE A 84 -0.24 15.80 -5.45
N ILE A 85 0.01 16.64 -6.46
CA ILE A 85 -0.26 16.30 -7.86
C ILE A 85 0.54 15.05 -8.28
N LEU A 86 1.84 15.02 -7.95
CA LEU A 86 2.73 13.91 -8.28
C LEU A 86 2.24 12.60 -7.65
N ILE A 87 1.94 12.60 -6.35
CA ILE A 87 1.46 11.41 -5.62
C ILE A 87 0.08 10.97 -6.12
N TYR A 88 -0.81 11.92 -6.38
CA TYR A 88 -2.16 11.64 -6.90
C TYR A 88 -2.08 10.91 -8.25
N PHE A 89 -1.29 11.43 -9.19
CA PHE A 89 -1.13 10.80 -10.51
C PHE A 89 -0.41 9.45 -10.42
N TRP A 90 0.61 9.33 -9.57
CA TRP A 90 1.29 8.06 -9.32
C TRP A 90 0.32 7.00 -8.77
N GLY A 91 -0.52 7.37 -7.80
CA GLY A 91 -1.56 6.50 -7.25
C GLY A 91 -2.60 6.09 -8.30
N LYS A 92 -3.09 7.05 -9.10
CA LYS A 92 -4.06 6.80 -10.18
C LYS A 92 -3.49 5.88 -11.25
N TYR A 93 -2.22 6.05 -11.60
CA TYR A 93 -1.49 5.16 -12.52
C TYR A 93 -1.43 3.73 -11.98
N ASN A 94 -0.99 3.56 -10.74
CA ASN A 94 -0.91 2.26 -10.09
C ASN A 94 -2.29 1.58 -9.99
N TYR A 95 -3.32 2.33 -9.62
CA TYR A 95 -4.69 1.81 -9.55
C TYR A 95 -5.17 1.35 -10.93
N LYS A 96 -5.15 2.23 -11.94
CA LYS A 96 -5.61 1.89 -13.30
C LYS A 96 -4.92 0.66 -13.87
N ARG A 97 -3.63 0.52 -13.58
CA ARG A 97 -2.82 -0.57 -14.14
C ARG A 97 -2.94 -1.89 -13.39
N TYR A 98 -2.89 -1.86 -12.07
CA TYR A 98 -2.81 -3.08 -11.26
C TYR A 98 -4.15 -3.51 -10.64
N ALA A 99 -5.16 -2.64 -10.54
CA ALA A 99 -6.42 -2.96 -9.84
C ALA A 99 -7.20 -4.12 -10.49
N HIS A 100 -7.12 -4.27 -11.81
CA HIS A 100 -7.84 -5.31 -12.54
C HIS A 100 -7.01 -6.57 -12.81
N LEU A 101 -5.73 -6.57 -12.43
CA LEU A 101 -4.84 -7.72 -12.67
C LEU A 101 -4.99 -8.74 -11.55
N ARG A 102 -5.36 -9.97 -11.93
CA ARG A 102 -5.42 -11.08 -10.97
C ARG A 102 -4.02 -11.65 -10.78
N ARG A 103 -3.53 -11.62 -9.53
CA ARG A 103 -2.27 -12.28 -9.13
C ARG A 103 -2.41 -13.80 -8.99
N ARG A 104 -3.63 -14.30 -8.81
CA ARG A 104 -3.91 -15.72 -8.57
C ARG A 104 -4.53 -16.33 -9.82
N LYS A 105 -3.87 -17.35 -10.37
CA LYS A 105 -4.50 -18.33 -11.23
C LYS A 105 -5.17 -19.33 -10.30
N PHE A 106 -6.47 -19.58 -10.49
CA PHE A 106 -7.08 -20.71 -9.78
C PHE A 106 -6.32 -21.97 -10.19
N PRO A 107 -6.03 -22.88 -9.24
CA PRO A 107 -5.52 -24.19 -9.61
C PRO A 107 -6.47 -24.80 -10.64
N LYS A 108 -5.91 -25.63 -11.52
CA LYS A 108 -6.77 -26.40 -12.44
C LYS A 108 -7.73 -27.24 -11.61
N ALA A 109 -8.91 -27.51 -12.16
CA ALA A 109 -9.82 -28.47 -11.54
C ALA A 109 -9.05 -29.79 -11.34
N VAL A 110 -9.17 -30.36 -10.15
CA VAL A 110 -8.57 -31.66 -9.80
C VAL A 110 -9.26 -32.72 -10.65
N THR A 111 -8.51 -33.62 -11.27
CA THR A 111 -9.11 -34.72 -12.06
C THR A 111 -9.62 -35.83 -11.14
N GLU A 112 -10.59 -36.62 -11.61
CA GLU A 112 -11.07 -37.79 -10.84
C GLU A 112 -9.93 -38.77 -10.54
N GLU A 113 -8.99 -38.94 -11.48
CA GLU A 113 -7.79 -39.76 -11.32
C GLU A 113 -6.86 -39.25 -10.19
N GLU A 114 -6.74 -37.93 -10.03
CA GLU A 114 -5.97 -37.31 -8.95
C GLU A 114 -6.65 -37.54 -7.59
N ILE A 115 -7.99 -37.48 -7.54
CA ILE A 115 -8.78 -37.75 -6.33
C ILE A 115 -8.67 -39.24 -5.95
N GLU A 116 -8.84 -40.14 -6.91
CA GLU A 116 -8.71 -41.59 -6.72
C GLU A 116 -7.34 -41.96 -6.20
N ARG A 117 -6.28 -41.43 -6.80
CA ARG A 117 -4.91 -41.71 -6.34
C ARG A 117 -4.63 -41.13 -4.96
N TYR A 118 -5.11 -39.93 -4.65
CA TYR A 118 -4.81 -39.25 -3.39
C TYR A 118 -5.57 -39.86 -2.20
N PHE A 119 -6.86 -40.15 -2.39
CA PHE A 119 -7.73 -40.68 -1.33
C PHE A 119 -7.86 -42.22 -1.36
N ASN A 120 -7.27 -42.87 -2.36
CA ASN A 120 -7.38 -44.31 -2.61
C ASN A 120 -8.85 -44.79 -2.67
N LEU A 121 -9.68 -44.01 -3.36
CA LEU A 121 -11.11 -44.25 -3.52
C LEU A 121 -11.41 -44.71 -4.95
N PRO A 122 -12.27 -45.72 -5.15
CA PRO A 122 -12.67 -46.12 -6.49
C PRO A 122 -13.48 -45.01 -7.17
N SER A 123 -13.31 -44.87 -8.49
CA SER A 123 -14.01 -43.88 -9.34
C SER A 123 -15.53 -43.84 -9.09
N SER A 124 -16.17 -44.99 -8.87
CA SER A 124 -17.62 -45.09 -8.63
C SER A 124 -18.08 -44.45 -7.31
N THR A 125 -17.21 -44.41 -6.29
CA THR A 125 -17.49 -43.70 -5.03
C THR A 125 -17.33 -42.20 -5.23
N ILE A 126 -16.34 -41.77 -6.01
CA ILE A 126 -16.11 -40.35 -6.33
C ILE A 126 -17.30 -39.78 -7.12
N GLU A 127 -17.79 -40.52 -8.11
CA GLU A 127 -18.97 -40.13 -8.91
C GLU A 127 -20.22 -39.96 -8.04
N LYS A 128 -20.47 -40.90 -7.11
CA LYS A 128 -21.56 -40.75 -6.12
C LYS A 128 -21.35 -39.54 -5.23
N MET A 129 -20.11 -39.31 -4.77
CA MET A 129 -19.80 -38.18 -3.89
C MET A 129 -20.01 -36.82 -4.58
N GLN A 130 -19.85 -36.74 -5.89
CA GLN A 130 -20.06 -35.51 -6.65
C GLN A 130 -21.54 -35.26 -7.01
N ASN A 131 -22.32 -36.32 -7.22
CA ASN A 131 -23.70 -36.22 -7.71
C ASN A 131 -24.76 -36.32 -6.59
N ASP A 132 -24.45 -37.00 -5.49
CA ASP A 132 -25.41 -37.22 -4.41
C ASP A 132 -25.37 -36.09 -3.39
N LYS A 133 -26.56 -35.66 -2.96
CA LYS A 133 -26.71 -34.59 -1.96
C LYS A 133 -26.35 -35.03 -0.54
N ILE A 134 -26.42 -36.34 -0.27
CA ILE A 134 -26.10 -36.96 1.02
C ILE A 134 -25.32 -38.24 0.72
N ILE A 135 -24.14 -38.37 1.30
CA ILE A 135 -23.33 -39.60 1.26
C ILE A 135 -23.11 -40.06 2.70
N ILE A 136 -23.34 -41.35 2.95
CA ILE A 136 -23.00 -42.00 4.22
C ILE A 136 -21.68 -42.72 4.01
N LEU A 137 -20.69 -42.38 4.83
CA LEU A 137 -19.36 -42.99 4.78
C LEU A 137 -19.20 -43.97 5.94
N ASP A 138 -18.82 -45.21 5.63
CA ASP A 138 -18.59 -46.24 6.64
C ASP A 138 -17.33 -46.00 7.48
N LYS A 139 -16.38 -45.21 6.93
CA LYS A 139 -15.12 -44.84 7.59
C LYS A 139 -14.76 -43.39 7.26
N THR A 140 -14.11 -42.72 8.21
CA THR A 140 -13.58 -41.36 8.01
C THR A 140 -12.51 -41.35 6.93
N ILE A 141 -12.63 -40.43 5.97
CA ILE A 141 -11.67 -40.20 4.90
C ILE A 141 -10.84 -38.95 5.26
N VAL A 142 -10.11 -39.01 6.39
CA VAL A 142 -8.97 -38.16 6.79
C VAL A 142 -8.20 -38.90 7.87
#